data_AF-A0A194XLQ9-F1
#
_entry.id   AF-A0A194XLQ9-F1
#
_cell.length_a   1.000
_cell.length_b   1.000
_cell.length_c   1.000
_cell.angle_alpha   90.00
_cell.angle_beta   90.00
_cell.angle_gamma   90.00
#
_symmetry.space_group_name_H-M   'P 1'
#
loop_
_entity.id
_entity.type
_entity.pdbx_description
1 polymer ?
#
loop_
_entity_poly.entity_id
_entity_poly.type
_entity_poly.pdbx_seq_one_letter_code
_entity_poly.pdbx_strand_id
1 'polypeptide(L)'
;MAALTSWRYQPILARNSSDGSPFPQDSVYNSDGDDDARVIVVETTGEKLDEPALRATSYLFVLSLSFGALQIVFAVLSSYGSSQLLSVGLSKTSVGLTWLAGPLVGTFVQPYIGIRSDRCRLRCGKRRIFVGIGVGGIIFCLLGLGWAPDLISTKDEQTIGKTQMMGYTLLCKSMTLICMVALQIAIQPVQVGLRALIIDTCPSQQQSRASAWAAAAMIGIGNIIGQLSGATDLPKLLPFLANTQFKDLCLVTLFALLLSLSGLWLFIKERGPEKSVNEMVESTSCQPSDGRRIVSAMWNLPQDVLEVWKIQFFSWMGWFLFIYYITIYIDKISLDHLLTDDRQLNGLKGLKFAKNESLRSGPRVMLLYSCISLISSTIFPYIISPSSSLVCSGKFMDRIWKSKLTFSNLWTGSQILFSICMFSSCFVSTTEAVTALVATMGVS
;
A
#
# COMPACT_ATOMS: atom_id res chain seq x y z
N MET A 1 4.17 -2.12 -4.88
CA MET A 1 3.56 -1.16 -3.91
C MET A 1 4.46 0.06 -3.64
N ALA A 2 5.77 -0.12 -3.41
CA ALA A 2 6.73 0.98 -3.27
C ALA A 2 6.96 1.78 -4.57
N ALA A 3 7.02 1.11 -5.74
CA ALA A 3 7.09 1.81 -7.02
C ALA A 3 5.86 2.71 -7.25
N LEU A 4 4.64 2.19 -7.18
CA LEU A 4 3.41 2.97 -7.43
C LEU A 4 3.17 4.15 -6.47
N THR A 5 3.88 4.21 -5.34
CA THR A 5 3.80 5.34 -4.40
C THR A 5 4.77 6.47 -4.71
N SER A 6 5.86 6.23 -5.46
CA SER A 6 6.74 7.30 -5.95
C SER A 6 6.19 8.02 -7.18
N TRP A 7 5.36 7.35 -7.99
CA TRP A 7 4.89 7.85 -9.29
C TRP A 7 3.87 9.01 -9.20
N ARG A 8 3.22 9.22 -8.06
CA ARG A 8 2.25 10.32 -7.88
C ARG A 8 2.90 11.65 -7.46
N TYR A 9 4.24 11.72 -7.37
CA TYR A 9 4.98 12.80 -6.71
C TYR A 9 6.15 13.38 -7.51
N GLN A 10 6.13 13.33 -8.84
CA GLN A 10 6.87 14.33 -9.60
C GLN A 10 5.90 15.47 -9.92
N PRO A 11 6.12 16.71 -9.40
CA PRO A 11 5.48 17.86 -10.00
C PRO A 11 5.87 17.82 -11.47
N ILE A 12 4.87 17.88 -12.34
CA ILE A 12 5.02 18.25 -13.75
C ILE A 12 6.00 19.40 -13.72
N LEU A 13 7.22 19.16 -14.20
CA LEU A 13 8.24 20.19 -14.31
C LEU A 13 7.55 21.33 -15.03
N ALA A 14 7.30 22.42 -14.30
CA ALA A 14 7.04 23.69 -14.93
C ALA A 14 8.19 23.85 -15.91
N ARG A 15 7.85 23.82 -17.20
CA ARG A 15 8.78 24.08 -18.29
C ARG A 15 9.44 25.39 -17.92
N ASN A 16 10.70 25.33 -17.48
CA ASN A 16 11.51 26.51 -17.27
C ASN A 16 11.54 27.20 -18.64
N SER A 17 10.78 28.27 -18.77
CA SER A 17 10.98 29.28 -19.80
C SER A 17 12.25 30.03 -19.43
N SER A 18 13.38 29.35 -19.53
CA SER A 18 14.69 29.98 -19.64
C SER A 18 14.92 30.28 -21.11
N ASP A 19 14.11 31.17 -21.67
CA ASP A 19 14.46 31.93 -22.87
C ASP A 19 14.39 33.40 -22.45
N GLY A 20 15.57 33.96 -22.22
CA GLY A 20 15.72 35.37 -21.96
C GLY A 20 15.28 36.18 -23.17
N SER A 21 14.24 36.97 -23.01
CA SER A 21 14.01 38.17 -23.82
C SER A 21 13.18 39.16 -23.00
N PRO A 22 13.54 40.47 -23.02
CA PRO A 22 12.81 41.49 -22.28
C PRO A 22 11.52 41.82 -23.05
N PHE A 23 10.36 41.70 -22.40
CA PHE A 23 9.14 42.23 -22.99
C PHE A 23 9.18 43.77 -22.95
N PRO A 24 8.82 44.46 -24.05
CA PRO A 24 8.81 45.91 -24.10
C PRO A 24 7.64 46.47 -23.30
N GLN A 25 7.91 47.58 -22.59
CA GLN A 25 6.88 48.50 -22.14
C GLN A 25 6.26 49.14 -23.38
N ASP A 26 4.99 48.84 -23.68
CA ASP A 26 4.24 49.62 -24.64
C ASP A 26 3.18 50.48 -23.95
N SER A 27 3.34 51.75 -24.27
CA SER A 27 2.61 52.94 -23.91
C SER A 27 1.11 52.89 -24.19
N VAL A 28 0.38 53.39 -23.20
CA VAL A 28 -0.79 54.26 -23.28
C VAL A 28 -1.18 54.69 -24.71
N TYR A 29 -2.39 54.31 -25.12
CA TYR A 29 -3.20 55.10 -26.06
C TYR A 29 -4.62 55.22 -25.49
N ASN A 30 -5.05 56.46 -25.27
CA ASN A 30 -6.42 56.83 -24.94
C ASN A 30 -7.29 56.77 -26.20
N SER A 31 -8.51 56.23 -26.07
CA SER A 31 -9.66 56.71 -26.84
C SER A 31 -10.95 56.45 -26.07
N ASP A 32 -11.54 57.55 -25.61
CA ASP A 32 -12.94 57.85 -25.25
C ASP A 32 -13.98 56.73 -25.20
N GLY A 33 -14.73 56.71 -24.10
CA GLY A 33 -16.00 55.98 -23.96
C GLY A 33 -16.43 55.81 -22.52
N ASP A 34 -17.33 56.68 -22.09
CA ASP A 34 -18.10 56.67 -20.82
C ASP A 34 -18.57 55.27 -20.40
N ASP A 35 -18.31 54.88 -19.14
CA ASP A 35 -19.28 54.21 -18.24
C ASP A 35 -18.60 53.79 -16.92
N ASP A 36 -19.25 54.15 -15.81
CA ASP A 36 -18.86 53.91 -14.42
C ASP A 36 -18.51 52.45 -14.11
N ALA A 37 -17.21 52.15 -14.02
CA ALA A 37 -16.71 50.96 -13.34
C ALA A 37 -15.71 51.39 -12.25
N ARG A 38 -16.15 51.39 -10.99
CA ARG A 38 -15.25 51.44 -9.84
C ARG A 38 -14.34 50.21 -9.87
N VAL A 39 -13.17 50.37 -10.46
CA VAL A 39 -12.06 49.41 -10.34
C VAL A 39 -11.63 49.44 -8.89
N ILE A 40 -12.06 48.44 -8.12
CA ILE A 40 -11.45 48.14 -6.82
C ILE A 40 -10.06 47.62 -7.15
N VAL A 41 -9.07 48.52 -7.11
CA VAL A 41 -7.66 48.14 -7.06
C VAL A 41 -7.48 47.45 -5.71
N VAL A 42 -7.63 46.12 -5.70
CA VAL A 42 -7.13 45.30 -4.60
C VAL A 42 -5.62 45.37 -4.72
N GLU A 43 -5.04 46.35 -4.03
CA GLU A 43 -3.62 46.42 -3.76
C GLU A 43 -3.28 45.14 -2.99
N THR A 44 -2.80 44.12 -3.70
CA THR A 44 -2.16 42.94 -3.13
C THR A 44 -0.88 43.43 -2.46
N THR A 45 -1.04 43.96 -1.25
CA THR A 45 0.03 44.06 -0.27
C THR A 45 0.66 42.67 -0.24
N GLY A 46 1.93 42.62 -0.65
CA GLY A 46 2.71 41.40 -0.70
C GLY A 46 2.92 40.86 0.71
N GLU A 47 1.90 40.19 1.25
CA GLU A 47 2.07 39.27 2.34
C GLU A 47 2.94 38.14 1.77
N LYS A 48 4.24 38.16 2.09
CA LYS A 48 5.08 36.98 1.97
C LYS A 48 4.36 35.89 2.76
N LEU A 49 3.62 35.02 2.08
CA LEU A 49 3.15 33.76 2.65
C LEU A 49 4.40 33.07 3.18
N ASP A 50 4.58 33.09 4.51
CA ASP A 50 5.67 32.41 5.19
C ASP A 50 5.69 30.96 4.70
N GLU A 51 6.66 30.62 3.84
CA GLU A 51 6.85 29.23 3.43
C GLU A 51 7.05 28.43 4.72
N PRO A 52 6.27 27.36 4.95
CA PRO A 52 6.33 26.64 6.20
C PRO A 52 7.74 26.07 6.37
N ALA A 53 8.37 26.40 7.50
CA ALA A 53 9.72 25.96 7.83
C ALA A 53 9.92 24.46 7.58
N LEU A 54 11.08 24.12 7.02
CA LEU A 54 11.48 22.74 6.71
C LEU A 54 11.29 21.84 7.94
N ARG A 55 10.62 20.70 7.75
CA ARG A 55 10.36 19.76 8.84
C ARG A 55 11.61 18.95 9.14
N ALA A 56 11.82 18.63 10.42
CA ALA A 56 12.92 17.78 10.87
C ALA A 56 12.80 16.34 10.33
N THR A 57 13.92 15.65 10.16
CA THR A 57 13.94 14.26 9.68
C THR A 57 13.20 13.30 10.62
N SER A 58 13.24 13.55 11.93
CA SER A 58 12.47 12.79 12.93
C SER A 58 10.96 12.86 12.69
N TYR A 59 10.45 14.02 12.27
CA TYR A 59 9.04 14.20 11.91
C TYR A 59 8.67 13.36 10.67
N LEU A 60 9.52 13.39 9.64
CA LEU A 60 9.33 12.58 8.43
C LEU A 60 9.40 11.08 8.72
N PHE A 61 10.27 10.68 9.67
CA PHE A 61 10.38 9.30 10.11
C PHE A 61 9.09 8.81 10.80
N VAL A 62 8.56 9.57 11.77
CA VAL A 62 7.31 9.21 12.45
C VAL A 62 6.13 9.15 11.48
N LEU A 63 6.06 10.10 10.53
CA LEU A 63 5.06 10.09 9.46
C LEU A 63 5.17 8.83 8.58
N SER A 64 6.40 8.43 8.26
CA SER A 64 6.67 7.27 7.42
C SER A 64 6.47 5.93 8.15
N LEU A 65 6.65 5.89 9.47
CA LEU A 65 6.50 4.67 10.29
C LEU A 65 5.11 4.04 10.14
N SER A 66 4.07 4.86 9.99
CA SER A 66 2.70 4.39 9.76
C SER A 66 2.53 3.63 8.44
N PHE A 67 3.32 3.95 7.42
CA PHE A 67 3.35 3.16 6.18
C PHE A 67 4.00 1.79 6.39
N GLY A 68 5.04 1.72 7.23
CA GLY A 68 5.66 0.46 7.62
C GLY A 68 4.69 -0.46 8.36
N ALA A 69 3.95 0.07 9.34
CA ALA A 69 2.93 -0.68 10.06
C ALA A 69 1.80 -1.17 9.14
N LEU A 70 1.32 -0.31 8.22
CA LEU A 70 0.36 -0.72 7.20
C LEU A 70 0.94 -1.80 6.27
N GLN A 71 2.23 -1.75 5.95
CA GLN A 71 2.86 -2.78 5.13
C GLN A 71 2.98 -4.12 5.85
N ILE A 72 3.15 -4.15 7.18
CA ILE A 72 3.10 -5.38 7.97
C ILE A 72 1.72 -6.05 7.83
N VAL A 73 0.63 -5.26 7.83
CA VAL A 73 -0.73 -5.77 7.55
C VAL A 73 -0.76 -6.47 6.20
N PHE A 74 -0.31 -5.81 5.13
CA PHE A 74 -0.26 -6.40 3.79
C PHE A 74 0.65 -7.65 3.72
N ALA A 75 1.76 -7.66 4.44
CA ALA A 75 2.66 -8.81 4.51
C ALA A 75 1.94 -10.02 5.13
N VAL A 76 1.22 -9.84 6.25
CA VAL A 76 0.41 -10.91 6.88
C VAL A 76 -0.70 -11.39 5.94
N LEU A 77 -1.41 -10.47 5.28
CA LEU A 77 -2.47 -10.80 4.30
C LEU A 77 -1.92 -11.61 3.11
N SER A 78 -0.78 -11.21 2.54
CA SER A 78 -0.14 -11.93 1.42
C SER A 78 0.41 -13.30 1.83
N SER A 79 0.91 -13.40 3.07
CA SER A 79 1.52 -14.62 3.62
C SER A 79 0.49 -15.67 4.00
N TYR A 80 -0.51 -15.28 4.79
CA TYR A 80 -1.43 -16.21 5.44
C TYR A 80 -2.90 -15.94 5.13
N GLY A 81 -3.27 -14.84 4.47
CA GLY A 81 -4.67 -14.48 4.25
C GLY A 81 -5.45 -15.54 3.48
N SER A 82 -4.90 -16.03 2.36
CA SER A 82 -5.54 -17.09 1.58
C SER A 82 -5.56 -18.43 2.33
N SER A 83 -4.47 -18.79 2.99
CA SER A 83 -4.35 -20.01 3.79
C SER A 83 -5.34 -20.03 4.95
N GLN A 84 -5.58 -18.88 5.60
CA GLN A 84 -6.56 -18.72 6.66
C GLN A 84 -7.98 -18.93 6.14
N LEU A 85 -8.37 -18.30 5.03
CA LEU A 85 -9.70 -18.49 4.44
C LEU A 85 -9.94 -19.95 4.03
N LEU A 86 -8.94 -20.61 3.45
CA LEU A 86 -9.02 -22.03 3.09
C LEU A 86 -9.08 -22.94 4.33
N SER A 87 -8.40 -22.58 5.43
CA SER A 87 -8.40 -23.36 6.67
C SER A 87 -9.77 -23.42 7.34
N VAL A 88 -10.58 -22.37 7.20
CA VAL A 88 -11.97 -22.30 7.69
C VAL A 88 -12.93 -23.08 6.77
N GLY A 89 -12.44 -23.60 5.64
CA GLY A 89 -13.20 -24.42 4.70
C GLY A 89 -13.99 -23.61 3.66
N LEU A 90 -13.54 -22.39 3.34
CA LEU A 90 -14.04 -21.64 2.19
C LEU A 90 -13.54 -22.26 0.88
N SER A 91 -14.37 -22.16 -0.16
CA SER A 91 -13.99 -22.60 -1.51
C SER A 91 -12.93 -21.67 -2.10
N LYS A 92 -12.11 -22.18 -3.04
CA LYS A 92 -11.12 -21.36 -3.78
C LYS A 92 -11.78 -20.17 -4.50
N THR A 93 -12.98 -20.37 -5.03
CA THR A 93 -13.77 -19.32 -5.68
C THR A 93 -14.15 -18.21 -4.70
N SER A 94 -14.60 -18.57 -3.49
CA SER A 94 -14.91 -17.59 -2.43
C SER A 94 -13.67 -16.80 -2.00
N VAL A 95 -12.51 -17.45 -1.90
CA VAL A 95 -11.23 -16.78 -1.63
C VAL A 95 -10.91 -15.77 -2.73
N GLY A 96 -11.03 -16.16 -4.00
CA GLY A 96 -10.80 -15.26 -5.13
C GLY A 96 -11.74 -14.06 -5.17
N LEU A 97 -13.03 -14.27 -4.90
CA LEU A 97 -14.01 -13.17 -4.79
C LEU A 97 -13.68 -12.22 -3.63
N THR A 98 -13.18 -12.75 -2.52
CA THR A 98 -12.76 -11.93 -1.36
C THR A 98 -11.57 -11.03 -1.72
N TRP A 99 -10.61 -11.55 -2.49
CA TRP A 99 -9.49 -10.74 -2.96
C TRP A 99 -9.88 -9.74 -4.04
N LEU A 100 -10.83 -10.11 -4.92
CA LEU A 100 -11.40 -9.19 -5.90
C LEU A 100 -12.14 -8.01 -5.23
N ALA A 101 -12.71 -8.23 -4.05
CA ALA A 101 -13.32 -7.16 -3.27
C ALA A 101 -12.32 -6.05 -2.92
N GLY A 102 -11.02 -6.35 -2.73
CA GLY A 102 -10.00 -5.35 -2.40
C GLY A 102 -9.90 -4.21 -3.44
N PRO A 103 -9.58 -4.51 -4.71
CA PRO A 103 -9.58 -3.51 -5.78
C PRO A 103 -10.92 -2.79 -5.96
N LEU A 104 -12.05 -3.52 -5.89
CA LEU A 104 -13.38 -2.92 -6.01
C LEU A 104 -13.65 -1.90 -4.91
N VAL A 105 -13.44 -2.30 -3.66
CA VAL A 105 -13.52 -1.42 -2.49
C VAL A 105 -12.57 -0.23 -2.66
N GLY A 106 -11.36 -0.44 -3.16
CA GLY A 106 -10.43 0.65 -3.42
C GLY A 106 -10.93 1.69 -4.43
N THR A 107 -11.53 1.25 -5.53
CA THR A 107 -12.08 2.14 -6.57
C THR A 107 -13.15 3.08 -6.03
N PHE A 108 -14.02 2.61 -5.12
CA PHE A 108 -15.15 3.42 -4.63
C PHE A 108 -14.89 4.09 -3.27
N VAL A 109 -14.24 3.39 -2.34
CA VAL A 109 -14.03 3.88 -0.98
C VAL A 109 -12.91 4.91 -0.92
N GLN A 110 -11.85 4.80 -1.73
CA GLN A 110 -10.77 5.80 -1.71
C GLN A 110 -11.23 7.21 -2.10
N PRO A 111 -11.96 7.42 -3.22
CA PRO A 111 -12.48 8.75 -3.57
C PRO A 111 -13.46 9.28 -2.52
N TYR A 112 -14.34 8.41 -2.02
CA TYR A 112 -15.34 8.77 -1.01
C TYR A 112 -14.67 9.28 0.28
N ILE A 113 -13.70 8.54 0.81
CA ILE A 113 -12.95 8.95 2.00
C ILE A 113 -12.11 10.20 1.73
N GLY A 114 -11.57 10.34 0.51
CA GLY A 114 -10.87 11.56 0.09
C GLY A 114 -11.74 12.80 0.30
N ILE A 115 -12.94 12.83 -0.29
CA ILE A 115 -13.89 13.96 -0.14
C ILE A 115 -14.34 14.13 1.31
N ARG A 116 -14.67 13.03 1.99
CA ARG A 116 -15.19 13.10 3.37
C ARG A 116 -14.16 13.62 4.36
N SER A 117 -12.91 13.17 4.20
CA SER A 117 -11.80 13.71 4.97
C SER A 117 -11.49 15.15 4.54
N ASP A 118 -11.68 15.51 3.27
CA ASP A 118 -11.52 16.90 2.81
C ASP A 118 -12.43 17.91 3.52
N ARG A 119 -13.63 17.46 3.86
CA ARG A 119 -14.67 18.23 4.57
C ARG A 119 -14.60 18.12 6.08
N CYS A 120 -13.74 17.27 6.62
CA CYS A 120 -13.63 17.13 8.06
C CYS A 120 -12.94 18.36 8.67
N ARG A 121 -13.50 18.87 9.76
CA ARG A 121 -13.02 20.08 10.47
C ARG A 121 -12.95 19.85 11.98
N LEU A 122 -12.91 18.59 12.41
CA LEU A 122 -12.82 18.21 13.82
C LEU A 122 -11.51 18.70 14.43
N ARG A 123 -11.56 19.10 15.71
CA ARG A 123 -10.40 19.59 16.48
C ARG A 123 -9.24 18.58 16.55
N CYS A 124 -9.55 17.30 16.43
CA CYS A 124 -8.56 16.22 16.50
C CYS A 124 -7.84 15.94 15.16
N GLY A 125 -8.01 16.79 14.15
CA GLY A 125 -7.37 16.68 12.85
C GLY A 125 -8.29 16.14 11.77
N LYS A 126 -8.19 16.72 10.59
CA LYS A 126 -8.94 16.40 9.37
C LYS A 126 -8.61 15.01 8.84
N ARG A 127 -7.32 14.62 8.78
CA ARG A 127 -6.88 13.35 8.18
C ARG A 127 -6.65 12.25 9.20
N ARG A 128 -6.10 12.58 10.36
CA ARG A 128 -5.79 11.60 11.43
C ARG A 128 -6.98 10.84 11.98
N ILE A 129 -8.14 11.47 12.05
CA ILE A 129 -9.34 10.80 12.55
C ILE A 129 -9.73 9.66 11.60
N PHE A 130 -9.67 9.88 10.29
CA PHE A 130 -9.94 8.82 9.31
C PHE A 130 -8.89 7.72 9.37
N VAL A 131 -7.61 8.08 9.54
CA VAL A 131 -6.55 7.08 9.76
C VAL A 131 -6.81 6.28 11.03
N GLY A 132 -7.17 6.93 12.14
CA GLY A 132 -7.48 6.28 13.41
C GLY A 132 -8.69 5.35 13.32
N ILE A 133 -9.77 5.76 12.65
CA ILE A 133 -10.94 4.91 12.40
C ILE A 133 -10.55 3.69 11.55
N GLY A 134 -9.76 3.89 10.49
CA GLY A 134 -9.25 2.81 9.67
C GLY A 134 -8.39 1.82 10.47
N VAL A 135 -7.44 2.32 11.27
CA VAL A 135 -6.60 1.48 12.14
C VAL A 135 -7.44 0.71 13.15
N GLY A 136 -8.42 1.35 13.79
CA GLY A 136 -9.36 0.67 14.70
C GLY A 136 -10.15 -0.45 14.01
N GLY A 137 -10.61 -0.20 12.77
CA GLY A 137 -11.27 -1.21 11.95
C GLY A 137 -10.36 -2.38 11.58
N ILE A 138 -9.11 -2.11 11.19
CA ILE A 138 -8.09 -3.13 10.91
C ILE A 138 -7.86 -3.98 12.16
N ILE A 139 -7.67 -3.34 13.32
CA ILE A 139 -7.46 -4.02 14.60
C ILE A 139 -8.61 -4.97 14.91
N PHE A 140 -9.84 -4.47 14.83
CA PHE A 140 -11.04 -5.26 15.08
C PHE A 140 -11.15 -6.46 14.14
N CYS A 141 -10.88 -6.26 12.84
CA CYS A 141 -10.96 -7.34 11.85
C CYS A 141 -9.84 -8.38 12.01
N LEU A 142 -8.61 -7.97 12.35
CA LEU A 142 -7.50 -8.90 12.61
C LEU A 142 -7.77 -9.76 13.85
N LEU A 143 -8.34 -9.18 14.91
CA LEU A 143 -8.81 -9.95 16.08
C LEU A 143 -9.93 -10.92 15.68
N GLY A 144 -10.89 -10.49 14.87
CA GLY A 144 -11.94 -11.39 14.35
C GLY A 144 -11.37 -12.57 13.55
N LEU A 145 -10.41 -12.31 12.65
CA LEU A 145 -9.79 -13.34 11.80
C LEU A 145 -8.90 -14.30 12.59
N GLY A 146 -8.14 -13.81 13.58
CA GLY A 146 -7.24 -14.61 14.39
C GLY A 146 -7.96 -15.65 15.25
N TRP A 147 -9.11 -15.27 15.81
CA TRP A 147 -9.91 -16.11 16.71
C TRP A 147 -11.04 -16.86 16.01
N ALA A 148 -11.28 -16.60 14.72
CA ALA A 148 -12.32 -17.30 13.97
C ALA A 148 -12.22 -18.84 14.05
N PRO A 149 -11.04 -19.47 13.89
CA PRO A 149 -10.95 -20.94 13.93
C PRO A 149 -11.30 -21.56 15.31
N ASP A 150 -11.18 -20.81 16.41
CA ASP A 150 -11.47 -21.31 17.75
C ASP A 150 -12.98 -21.55 17.97
N LEU A 151 -13.83 -20.86 17.20
CA LEU A 151 -15.28 -21.02 17.26
C LEU A 151 -15.73 -22.44 16.87
N ILE A 152 -14.96 -23.12 16.03
CA ILE A 152 -15.21 -24.50 15.59
C ILE A 152 -14.47 -25.47 16.52
N SER A 153 -13.24 -25.15 16.93
CA SER A 153 -12.38 -26.07 17.70
C SER A 153 -12.84 -26.33 19.14
N THR A 154 -13.67 -25.47 19.72
CA THR A 154 -14.10 -25.57 21.12
C THR A 154 -15.29 -26.51 21.35
N LYS A 155 -15.84 -27.11 20.28
CA LYS A 155 -17.11 -27.83 20.32
C LYS A 155 -16.99 -29.18 19.64
N ASP A 156 -16.80 -30.21 20.46
CA ASP A 156 -16.60 -31.58 19.99
C ASP A 156 -17.88 -32.14 19.35
N GLU A 157 -17.72 -32.95 18.30
CA GLU A 157 -18.83 -33.57 17.54
C GLU A 157 -19.72 -34.45 18.42
N GLN A 158 -19.15 -35.00 19.50
CA GLN A 158 -19.85 -35.84 20.46
C GLN A 158 -20.77 -35.06 21.42
N THR A 159 -20.51 -33.77 21.65
CA THR A 159 -21.29 -32.95 22.60
C THR A 159 -22.40 -32.15 21.92
N ILE A 160 -22.24 -31.87 20.62
CA ILE A 160 -23.12 -30.97 19.87
C ILE A 160 -23.59 -31.68 18.61
N GLY A 161 -24.88 -32.05 18.57
CA GLY A 161 -25.45 -32.81 17.45
C GLY A 161 -25.15 -32.19 16.08
N LYS A 162 -25.10 -33.04 15.04
CA LYS A 162 -24.68 -32.68 13.66
C LYS A 162 -25.27 -31.39 13.12
N THR A 163 -26.55 -31.11 13.38
CA THR A 163 -27.25 -29.88 12.95
C THR A 163 -26.65 -28.61 13.57
N GLN A 164 -26.25 -28.65 14.85
CA GLN A 164 -25.67 -27.51 15.53
C GLN A 164 -24.22 -27.25 15.09
N MET A 165 -23.43 -28.30 14.83
CA MET A 165 -22.08 -28.16 14.27
C MET A 165 -22.09 -27.50 12.88
N MET A 166 -23.06 -27.86 12.02
CA MET A 166 -23.23 -27.18 10.73
C MET A 166 -23.52 -25.68 10.89
N GLY A 167 -24.32 -25.30 11.88
CA GLY A 167 -24.60 -23.90 12.23
C GLY A 167 -23.34 -23.14 12.64
N TYR A 168 -22.52 -23.70 13.53
CA TYR A 168 -21.24 -23.08 13.96
C TYR A 168 -20.23 -22.97 12.82
N THR A 169 -20.17 -23.98 11.95
CA THR A 169 -19.29 -23.97 10.78
C THR A 169 -19.69 -22.88 9.79
N LEU A 170 -20.99 -22.75 9.51
CA LEU A 170 -21.51 -21.68 8.64
C LEU A 170 -21.23 -20.29 9.23
N LEU A 171 -21.45 -20.12 10.54
CA LEU A 171 -21.17 -18.87 11.25
C LEU A 171 -19.68 -18.50 11.20
N CYS A 172 -18.78 -19.45 11.44
CA CYS A 172 -17.34 -19.21 11.36
C CYS A 172 -16.90 -18.82 9.94
N LYS A 173 -17.42 -19.52 8.91
CA LYS A 173 -17.17 -19.19 7.50
C LYS A 173 -17.67 -17.79 7.14
N SER A 174 -18.90 -17.46 7.50
CA SER A 174 -19.48 -16.14 7.20
C SER A 174 -18.78 -15.02 7.96
N MET A 175 -18.47 -15.22 9.25
CA MET A 175 -17.73 -14.26 10.05
C MET A 175 -16.34 -14.00 9.47
N THR A 176 -15.58 -15.05 9.13
CA THR A 176 -14.23 -14.92 8.53
C THR A 176 -14.30 -14.15 7.21
N LEU A 177 -15.28 -14.46 6.36
CA LEU A 177 -15.49 -13.75 5.09
C LEU A 177 -15.82 -12.26 5.31
N ILE A 178 -16.75 -11.96 6.22
CA ILE A 178 -17.14 -10.59 6.56
C ILE A 178 -15.96 -9.81 7.14
N CYS A 179 -15.23 -10.38 8.09
CA CYS A 179 -14.05 -9.75 8.67
C CYS A 179 -12.96 -9.49 7.62
N MET A 180 -12.77 -10.41 6.67
CA MET A 180 -11.80 -10.22 5.60
C MET A 180 -12.21 -9.08 4.65
N VAL A 181 -13.48 -9.02 4.24
CA VAL A 181 -13.98 -7.91 3.39
C VAL A 181 -13.96 -6.58 4.16
N ALA A 182 -14.35 -6.57 5.43
CA ALA A 182 -14.31 -5.39 6.29
C ALA A 182 -12.87 -4.89 6.51
N LEU A 183 -11.91 -5.81 6.64
CA LEU A 183 -10.48 -5.48 6.71
C LEU A 183 -10.03 -4.72 5.44
N GLN A 184 -10.44 -5.17 4.26
CA GLN A 184 -10.13 -4.48 3.00
C GLN A 184 -10.74 -3.07 2.96
N ILE A 185 -11.93 -2.86 3.51
CA ILE A 185 -12.55 -1.53 3.64
C ILE A 185 -11.75 -0.65 4.62
N ALA A 186 -11.36 -1.20 5.77
CA ALA A 186 -10.66 -0.47 6.82
C ALA A 186 -9.24 -0.04 6.43
N ILE A 187 -8.60 -0.77 5.50
CA ILE A 187 -7.29 -0.42 4.93
C ILE A 187 -7.34 0.88 4.11
N GLN A 188 -8.43 1.13 3.37
CA GLN A 188 -8.51 2.27 2.46
C GLN A 188 -8.37 3.65 3.14
N PRO A 189 -9.04 3.95 4.28
CA PRO A 189 -8.85 5.21 5.00
C PRO A 189 -7.41 5.44 5.45
N VAL A 190 -6.73 4.39 5.92
CA VAL A 190 -5.32 4.47 6.34
C VAL A 190 -4.44 4.76 5.12
N GLN A 191 -4.64 4.04 4.03
CA GLN A 191 -3.81 4.16 2.84
C GLN A 191 -3.93 5.55 2.15
N VAL A 192 -5.15 6.10 2.08
CA VAL A 192 -5.38 7.44 1.51
C VAL A 192 -4.99 8.52 2.51
N GLY A 193 -5.37 8.37 3.77
CA GLY A 193 -5.12 9.37 4.81
C GLY A 193 -3.64 9.60 5.06
N LEU A 194 -2.83 8.53 5.12
CA LEU A 194 -1.38 8.65 5.30
C LEU A 194 -0.71 9.37 4.11
N ARG A 195 -1.16 9.12 2.88
CA ARG A 195 -0.64 9.80 1.69
C ARG A 195 -1.02 11.28 1.68
N ALA A 196 -2.28 11.58 1.96
CA ALA A 196 -2.75 12.95 2.06
C ALA A 196 -2.01 13.70 3.17
N LEU A 197 -1.68 13.03 4.29
CA LEU A 197 -0.96 13.65 5.39
C LEU A 197 0.48 14.04 5.03
N ILE A 198 1.16 13.32 4.12
CA ILE A 198 2.47 13.76 3.57
C ILE A 198 2.30 15.09 2.84
N ILE A 199 1.31 15.19 1.95
CA ILE A 199 1.04 16.41 1.17
C ILE A 199 0.64 17.57 2.08
N ASP A 200 -0.25 17.31 3.03
CA ASP A 200 -0.86 18.34 3.87
C ASP A 200 0.15 18.89 4.93
N THR A 201 1.22 18.16 5.25
CA THR A 201 2.15 18.55 6.33
C THR A 201 3.57 18.92 5.89
N CYS A 202 4.00 18.49 4.70
CA CYS A 202 5.33 18.75 4.18
C CYS A 202 5.33 19.88 3.13
N PRO A 203 6.30 20.82 3.17
CA PRO A 203 6.47 21.80 2.11
C PRO A 203 6.79 21.12 0.77
N SER A 204 6.40 21.72 -0.35
CA SER A 204 6.52 21.18 -1.72
C SER A 204 7.94 20.69 -2.04
N GLN A 205 8.96 21.42 -1.60
CA GLN A 205 10.37 21.06 -1.76
C GLN A 205 10.75 19.76 -1.03
N GLN A 206 10.11 19.43 0.10
CA GLN A 206 10.36 18.22 0.89
C GLN A 206 9.43 17.05 0.56
N GLN A 207 8.33 17.27 -0.17
CA GLN A 207 7.35 16.20 -0.44
C GLN A 207 7.96 15.02 -1.19
N SER A 208 8.84 15.27 -2.17
CA SER A 208 9.54 14.20 -2.88
C SER A 208 10.41 13.36 -1.93
N ARG A 209 11.14 14.02 -1.02
CA ARG A 209 11.96 13.36 -0.01
C ARG A 209 11.12 12.60 1.02
N ALA A 210 10.00 13.17 1.48
CA ALA A 210 9.08 12.54 2.41
C ALA A 210 8.44 11.29 1.80
N SER A 211 7.96 11.38 0.56
CA SER A 211 7.44 10.24 -0.19
C SER A 211 8.50 9.18 -0.45
N ALA A 212 9.76 9.56 -0.67
CA ALA A 212 10.87 8.61 -0.79
C ALA A 212 11.17 7.87 0.53
N TRP A 213 11.16 8.57 1.68
CA TRP A 213 11.31 7.93 3.00
C TRP A 213 10.16 6.96 3.30
N ALA A 214 8.92 7.35 2.98
CA ALA A 214 7.76 6.48 3.13
C ALA A 214 7.85 5.25 2.22
N ALA A 215 8.11 5.45 0.92
CA ALA A 215 8.08 4.40 -0.09
C ALA A 215 9.29 3.47 -0.07
N ALA A 216 10.51 4.02 0.02
CA ALA A 216 11.74 3.22 -0.08
C ALA A 216 12.16 2.65 1.28
N ALA A 217 12.13 3.44 2.36
CA ALA A 217 12.63 2.97 3.65
C ALA A 217 11.55 2.20 4.44
N MET A 218 10.41 2.83 4.74
CA MET A 218 9.46 2.25 5.70
C MET A 218 8.58 1.15 5.13
N ILE A 219 8.12 1.26 3.87
CA ILE A 219 7.37 0.16 3.22
C ILE A 219 8.30 -1.06 3.06
N GLY A 220 9.53 -0.90 2.56
CA GLY A 220 10.46 -2.03 2.42
C GLY A 220 10.77 -2.71 3.75
N ILE A 221 11.10 -1.94 4.79
CA ILE A 221 11.35 -2.47 6.14
C ILE A 221 10.10 -3.16 6.72
N GLY A 222 8.92 -2.55 6.58
CA GLY A 222 7.67 -3.17 7.04
C GLY A 222 7.38 -4.50 6.35
N ASN A 223 7.70 -4.62 5.06
CA ASN A 223 7.57 -5.89 4.34
C ASN A 223 8.55 -6.93 4.88
N ILE A 224 9.83 -6.57 5.10
CA ILE A 224 10.82 -7.49 5.67
C ILE A 224 10.38 -7.96 7.06
N ILE A 225 9.97 -7.06 7.95
CA ILE A 225 9.52 -7.41 9.31
C ILE A 225 8.30 -8.34 9.24
N GLY A 226 7.32 -8.02 8.40
CA GLY A 226 6.11 -8.84 8.25
C GLY A 226 6.41 -10.23 7.68
N GLN A 227 7.24 -10.32 6.65
CA GLN A 227 7.64 -11.59 6.05
C GLN A 227 8.54 -12.41 6.98
N LEU A 228 9.43 -11.77 7.75
CA LEU A 228 10.28 -12.42 8.75
C LEU A 228 9.43 -13.01 9.88
N SER A 229 8.46 -12.25 10.36
CA SER A 229 7.50 -12.72 11.37
C SER A 229 6.71 -13.91 10.83
N GLY A 230 6.31 -13.87 9.55
CA GLY A 230 5.61 -14.97 8.89
C GLY A 230 6.48 -16.22 8.64
N ALA A 231 7.78 -16.03 8.41
CA ALA A 231 8.74 -17.10 8.12
C ALA A 231 9.23 -17.85 9.36
N THR A 232 9.13 -17.24 10.54
CA THR A 232 9.63 -17.75 11.81
C THR A 232 8.53 -18.43 12.65
N ASP A 233 8.94 -19.38 13.48
CA ASP A 233 8.06 -20.11 14.41
C ASP A 233 7.71 -19.23 15.62
N LEU A 234 6.87 -18.21 15.42
CA LEU A 234 6.42 -17.32 16.49
C LEU A 234 5.87 -18.04 17.73
N PRO A 235 5.08 -19.13 17.62
CA PRO A 235 4.61 -19.87 18.79
C PRO A 235 5.72 -20.51 19.64
N LYS A 236 6.90 -20.78 19.05
CA LYS A 236 8.07 -21.30 19.78
C LYS A 236 8.89 -20.18 20.41
N LEU A 237 8.97 -19.01 19.76
CA LEU A 237 9.70 -17.84 20.27
C LEU A 237 8.94 -17.10 21.37
N LEU A 238 7.61 -17.05 21.27
CA LEU A 238 6.74 -16.26 22.12
C LEU A 238 5.61 -17.14 22.70
N PRO A 239 5.93 -18.11 23.57
CA PRO A 239 4.93 -19.03 24.13
C PRO A 239 3.84 -18.35 24.97
N PHE A 240 4.00 -17.05 25.25
CA PHE A 240 3.08 -16.23 26.04
C PHE A 240 1.96 -15.55 25.22
N LEU A 241 2.11 -15.39 23.89
CA LEU A 241 1.24 -14.51 23.09
C LEU A 241 0.02 -15.24 22.48
N ALA A 242 0.15 -16.43 21.88
CA ALA A 242 -0.97 -17.28 21.45
C ALA A 242 -0.56 -18.73 21.10
N ASN A 243 -1.55 -19.62 20.94
CA ASN A 243 -1.34 -21.04 20.60
C ASN A 243 -1.17 -21.32 19.09
N THR A 244 -1.45 -20.34 18.21
CA THR A 244 -1.41 -20.53 16.75
C THR A 244 -0.62 -19.42 16.05
N GLN A 245 0.13 -19.81 15.00
CA GLN A 245 1.02 -18.91 14.26
C GLN A 245 0.30 -17.67 13.70
N PHE A 246 -0.92 -17.84 13.17
CA PHE A 246 -1.68 -16.72 12.64
C PHE A 246 -2.13 -15.72 13.71
N LYS A 247 -2.45 -16.17 14.94
CA LYS A 247 -2.82 -15.27 16.05
C LYS A 247 -1.64 -14.41 16.50
N ASP A 248 -0.45 -15.01 16.60
CA ASP A 248 0.76 -14.26 16.95
C ASP A 248 1.05 -13.18 15.91
N LEU A 249 0.90 -13.49 14.62
CA LEU A 249 1.05 -12.51 13.53
C LEU A 249 0.04 -11.38 13.63
N CYS A 250 -1.22 -11.69 13.96
CA CYS A 250 -2.23 -10.66 14.23
C CYS A 250 -1.80 -9.78 15.41
N LEU A 251 -1.37 -10.35 16.54
CA LEU A 251 -0.95 -9.61 17.74
C LEU A 251 0.27 -8.71 17.49
N VAL A 252 1.29 -9.19 16.79
CA VAL A 252 2.46 -8.38 16.40
C VAL A 252 2.04 -7.22 15.50
N THR A 253 1.15 -7.48 14.55
CA THR A 253 0.61 -6.44 13.65
C THR A 253 -0.21 -5.40 14.43
N LEU A 254 -1.03 -5.84 15.38
CA LEU A 254 -1.81 -4.96 16.26
C LEU A 254 -0.91 -4.02 17.06
N PHE A 255 0.15 -4.56 17.66
CA PHE A 255 1.13 -3.76 18.39
C PHE A 255 1.81 -2.72 17.49
N ALA A 256 2.25 -3.13 16.30
CA ALA A 256 2.85 -2.21 15.33
C ALA A 256 1.89 -1.10 14.88
N LEU A 257 0.61 -1.43 14.66
CA LEU A 257 -0.43 -0.46 14.30
C LEU A 257 -0.69 0.53 15.43
N LEU A 258 -0.83 0.06 16.68
CA LEU A 258 -1.05 0.92 17.84
C LEU A 258 0.15 1.83 18.11
N LEU A 259 1.37 1.31 18.02
CA LEU A 259 2.59 2.10 18.17
C LEU A 259 2.68 3.20 17.11
N SER A 260 2.45 2.85 15.84
CA SER A 260 2.49 3.82 14.74
C SER A 260 1.39 4.88 14.85
N LEU A 261 0.17 4.49 15.25
CA LEU A 261 -0.94 5.40 15.45
C LEU A 261 -0.66 6.33 16.64
N SER A 262 -0.11 5.80 17.74
CA SER A 262 0.30 6.61 18.88
C SER A 262 1.33 7.67 18.48
N GLY A 263 2.37 7.27 17.73
CA GLY A 263 3.36 8.21 17.18
C GLY A 263 2.73 9.27 16.27
N LEU A 264 1.80 8.87 15.41
CA LEU A 264 1.07 9.77 14.53
C LEU A 264 0.26 10.83 15.30
N TRP A 265 -0.40 10.42 16.38
CA TRP A 265 -1.23 11.32 17.19
C TRP A 265 -0.40 12.26 18.08
N LEU A 266 0.73 11.77 18.61
CA LEU A 266 1.56 12.55 19.53
C LEU A 266 2.45 13.58 18.81
N PHE A 267 3.06 13.21 17.67
CA PHE A 267 4.14 14.03 17.07
C PHE A 267 3.71 14.87 15.88
N ILE A 268 2.71 14.42 15.14
CA ILE A 268 2.26 15.17 13.98
C ILE A 268 1.30 16.23 14.56
N LYS A 269 1.23 17.45 14.03
CA LYS A 269 0.10 18.39 14.31
C LYS A 269 -0.45 18.94 13.00
N GLU A 270 -1.74 18.69 12.73
CA GLU A 270 -2.37 19.17 11.50
C GLU A 270 -2.67 20.66 11.67
N ARG A 271 -2.49 21.46 10.61
CA ARG A 271 -2.91 22.87 10.60
C ARG A 271 -4.42 22.92 10.82
N GLY A 272 -4.86 23.72 11.80
CA GLY A 272 -6.28 23.88 12.11
C GLY A 272 -7.06 24.52 10.96
N PRO A 273 -8.39 24.42 10.94
CA PRO A 273 -9.18 25.03 9.89
C PRO A 273 -9.13 26.56 9.98
N GLU A 274 -8.60 27.22 8.95
CA GLU A 274 -8.48 28.70 8.86
C GLU A 274 -9.77 29.40 8.41
N LYS A 275 -10.84 28.67 8.08
CA LYS A 275 -12.08 29.24 7.51
C LYS A 275 -13.16 29.52 8.56
N SER A 276 -13.89 30.63 8.38
CA SER A 276 -14.93 31.14 9.29
C SER A 276 -16.11 30.16 9.43
N VAL A 277 -16.79 30.22 10.58
CA VAL A 277 -17.88 29.30 10.99
C VAL A 277 -19.03 29.20 9.97
N ASN A 278 -19.27 30.25 9.19
CA ASN A 278 -20.33 30.25 8.17
C ASN A 278 -19.98 29.40 6.92
N GLU A 279 -18.70 29.25 6.55
CA GLU A 279 -18.29 28.32 5.48
C GLU A 279 -18.29 26.84 5.91
N MET A 280 -18.42 26.58 7.22
CA MET A 280 -18.41 25.22 7.79
C MET A 280 -19.75 24.49 7.68
N VAL A 281 -20.86 25.22 7.65
CA VAL A 281 -22.22 24.64 7.56
C VAL A 281 -22.51 24.16 6.14
N GLU A 282 -22.07 24.90 5.12
CA GLU A 282 -22.32 24.57 3.70
C GLU A 282 -21.49 23.37 3.21
N SER A 283 -20.30 23.14 3.79
CA SER A 283 -19.35 22.09 3.39
C SER A 283 -19.61 20.71 4.04
N THR A 284 -20.54 20.59 4.99
CA THR A 284 -20.78 19.33 5.73
C THR A 284 -21.86 18.44 5.08
N SER A 285 -22.71 19.01 4.20
CA SER A 285 -23.76 18.26 3.49
C SER A 285 -23.18 17.48 2.29
N CYS A 286 -23.50 16.18 2.18
CA CYS A 286 -23.23 15.41 0.96
C CYS A 286 -24.23 15.83 -0.11
N GLN A 287 -23.81 16.65 -1.07
CA GLN A 287 -24.65 16.91 -2.24
C GLN A 287 -24.47 15.78 -3.27
N PRO A 288 -25.54 15.33 -3.95
CA PRO A 288 -25.47 14.36 -5.05
C PRO A 288 -24.52 14.78 -6.19
N SER A 289 -24.19 16.07 -6.25
CA SER A 289 -23.20 16.65 -7.16
C SER A 289 -21.78 16.11 -6.93
N ASP A 290 -21.43 15.59 -5.75
CA ASP A 290 -20.08 15.11 -5.45
C ASP A 290 -19.73 13.82 -6.19
N GLY A 291 -20.67 12.87 -6.24
CA GLY A 291 -20.53 11.66 -7.04
C GLY A 291 -20.43 12.00 -8.53
N ARG A 292 -21.25 12.96 -9.00
CA ARG A 292 -21.17 13.45 -10.38
C ARG A 292 -19.84 14.13 -10.69
N ARG A 293 -19.24 14.86 -9.73
CA ARG A 293 -17.92 15.47 -9.88
C ARG A 293 -16.80 14.44 -9.97
N ILE A 294 -16.82 13.39 -9.14
CA ILE A 294 -15.85 12.29 -9.26
C ILE A 294 -15.99 11.62 -10.63
N VAL A 295 -17.21 11.27 -11.03
CA VAL A 295 -17.46 10.63 -12.31
C VAL A 295 -17.03 11.53 -13.46
N SER A 296 -17.40 12.81 -13.46
CA SER A 296 -16.97 13.77 -14.49
C SER A 296 -15.45 13.93 -14.52
N ALA A 297 -14.78 13.96 -13.38
CA ALA A 297 -13.32 14.01 -13.32
C ALA A 297 -12.68 12.72 -13.87
N MET A 298 -13.29 11.55 -13.65
CA MET A 298 -12.84 10.28 -14.23
C MET A 298 -13.00 10.23 -15.75
N TRP A 299 -14.01 10.90 -16.31
CA TRP A 299 -14.21 10.95 -17.76
C TRP A 299 -13.36 12.02 -18.46
N ASN A 300 -12.92 13.05 -17.72
CA ASN A 300 -12.14 14.18 -18.24
C ASN A 300 -10.64 14.12 -17.87
N LEU A 301 -10.06 12.92 -17.78
CA LEU A 301 -8.63 12.77 -17.47
C LEU A 301 -7.73 13.34 -18.59
N PRO A 302 -6.64 14.05 -18.25
CA PRO A 302 -5.58 14.38 -19.20
C PRO A 302 -5.01 13.13 -19.88
N GLN A 303 -4.58 13.25 -21.14
CA GLN A 303 -4.10 12.12 -21.95
C GLN A 303 -2.94 11.38 -21.27
N ASP A 304 -1.98 12.10 -20.70
CA ASP A 304 -0.83 11.52 -19.98
C ASP A 304 -1.26 10.61 -18.83
N VAL A 305 -2.28 11.01 -18.06
CA VAL A 305 -2.78 10.23 -16.91
C VAL A 305 -3.57 9.02 -17.40
N LEU A 306 -4.31 9.15 -18.50
CA LEU A 306 -5.06 8.06 -19.10
C LEU A 306 -4.12 6.97 -19.66
N GLU A 307 -2.99 7.34 -20.25
CA GLU A 307 -1.99 6.37 -20.72
C GLU A 307 -1.40 5.56 -19.57
N VAL A 308 -0.98 6.23 -18.50
CA VAL A 308 -0.49 5.56 -17.29
C VAL A 308 -1.56 4.66 -16.69
N TRP A 309 -2.82 5.10 -16.67
CA TRP A 309 -3.94 4.29 -16.19
C TRP A 309 -4.13 3.01 -17.01
N LYS A 310 -4.08 3.08 -18.33
CA LYS A 310 -4.19 1.90 -19.22
C LYS A 310 -3.09 0.89 -18.92
N ILE A 311 -1.83 1.34 -18.85
CA ILE A 311 -0.68 0.48 -18.54
C ILE A 311 -0.88 -0.16 -17.16
N GLN A 312 -1.30 0.63 -16.17
CA GLN A 312 -1.48 0.15 -14.82
C GLN A 312 -2.62 -0.87 -14.69
N PHE A 313 -3.71 -0.68 -15.44
CA PHE A 313 -4.85 -1.60 -15.47
C PHE A 313 -4.42 -2.99 -15.97
N PHE A 314 -3.73 -3.06 -17.10
CA PHE A 314 -3.25 -4.34 -17.65
C PHE A 314 -2.13 -4.97 -16.80
N SER A 315 -1.18 -4.16 -16.32
CA SER A 315 -0.12 -4.62 -15.42
C SER A 315 -0.68 -5.23 -14.12
N TRP A 316 -1.77 -4.65 -13.58
CA TRP A 316 -2.42 -5.15 -12.37
C TRP A 316 -2.99 -6.55 -12.51
N MET A 317 -3.37 -6.99 -13.72
CA MET A 317 -3.90 -8.35 -13.92
C MET A 317 -2.88 -9.41 -13.50
N GLY A 318 -1.60 -9.21 -13.83
CA GLY A 318 -0.52 -10.10 -13.40
C GLY A 318 -0.10 -9.88 -11.95
N TRP A 319 0.08 -8.61 -11.54
CA TRP A 319 0.49 -8.29 -10.17
C TRP A 319 -0.52 -8.74 -9.11
N PHE A 320 -1.82 -8.73 -9.44
CA PHE A 320 -2.86 -9.26 -8.56
C PHE A 320 -2.63 -10.74 -8.24
N LEU A 321 -2.36 -11.55 -9.26
CA LEU A 321 -2.10 -12.98 -9.09
C LEU A 321 -0.84 -13.20 -8.25
N PHE A 322 0.22 -12.45 -8.54
CA PHE A 322 1.44 -12.51 -7.75
C PHE A 322 1.20 -12.17 -6.28
N ILE A 323 0.61 -11.01 -5.97
CA ILE A 323 0.49 -10.52 -4.58
C ILE A 323 -0.35 -11.46 -3.69
N TYR A 324 -1.41 -12.09 -4.23
CA TYR A 324 -2.37 -12.85 -3.41
C TYR A 324 -2.24 -14.37 -3.50
N TYR A 325 -1.58 -14.89 -4.55
CA TYR A 325 -1.49 -16.34 -4.78
C TYR A 325 -0.07 -16.90 -4.82
N ILE A 326 0.97 -16.05 -4.86
CA ILE A 326 2.35 -16.55 -4.94
C ILE A 326 2.73 -17.44 -3.76
N THR A 327 2.29 -17.09 -2.56
CA THR A 327 2.57 -17.85 -1.33
C THR A 327 1.92 -19.21 -1.37
N ILE A 328 0.65 -19.31 -1.77
CA ILE A 328 -0.03 -20.60 -1.98
C ILE A 328 0.69 -21.45 -3.04
N TYR A 329 1.17 -20.81 -4.11
CA TYR A 329 1.90 -21.50 -5.18
C TYR A 329 3.21 -22.10 -4.65
N ILE A 330 4.00 -21.31 -3.90
CA ILE A 330 5.22 -21.76 -3.23
C ILE A 330 4.92 -22.87 -2.21
N ASP A 331 3.91 -22.66 -1.37
CA ASP A 331 3.52 -23.60 -0.32
C ASP A 331 3.10 -24.96 -0.92
N LYS A 332 2.40 -24.95 -2.06
CA LYS A 332 2.01 -26.17 -2.77
C LYS A 332 3.21 -26.96 -3.25
N ILE A 333 4.20 -26.29 -3.87
CA ILE A 333 5.42 -26.93 -4.37
C ILE A 333 6.26 -27.46 -3.19
N SER A 334 6.37 -26.67 -2.13
CA SER A 334 7.06 -27.10 -0.91
C SER A 334 6.37 -28.30 -0.25
N LEU A 335 5.03 -28.33 -0.22
CA LEU A 335 4.28 -29.44 0.33
C LEU A 335 4.47 -30.71 -0.49
N ASP A 336 4.39 -30.62 -1.82
CA ASP A 336 4.59 -31.75 -2.72
C ASP A 336 5.98 -32.40 -2.54
N HIS A 337 7.02 -31.57 -2.39
CA HIS A 337 8.37 -32.04 -2.09
C HIS A 337 8.46 -32.74 -0.72
N LEU A 338 7.82 -32.19 0.32
CA LEU A 338 7.81 -32.79 1.67
C LEU A 338 7.01 -34.09 1.73
N LEU A 339 5.99 -34.26 0.87
CA LEU A 339 5.21 -35.49 0.79
C LEU A 339 5.93 -36.60 0.01
N THR A 340 6.77 -36.22 -0.97
CA THR A 340 7.56 -37.16 -1.76
C THR A 340 8.76 -37.70 -0.97
N ASP A 341 9.28 -36.92 -0.01
CA ASP A 341 10.31 -37.37 0.93
C ASP A 341 9.69 -38.23 2.05
N ASP A 342 9.47 -39.51 1.75
CA ASP A 342 8.79 -40.54 2.57
C ASP A 342 9.36 -40.67 4.01
N ARG A 343 10.57 -40.15 4.25
CA ARG A 343 11.27 -40.16 5.56
C ARG A 343 10.58 -39.36 6.66
N GLN A 344 9.68 -38.43 6.33
CA GLN A 344 9.04 -37.52 7.30
C GLN A 344 7.59 -37.93 7.67
N LEU A 345 7.01 -38.93 6.99
CA LEU A 345 5.60 -39.30 7.15
C LEU A 345 5.35 -40.29 8.31
N ASN A 346 5.67 -39.89 9.53
CA ASN A 346 5.29 -40.64 10.75
C ASN A 346 3.80 -40.41 11.09
N GLY A 347 2.90 -40.88 10.23
CA GLY A 347 1.44 -40.81 10.41
C GLY A 347 0.85 -39.39 10.45
N LEU A 348 -0.27 -39.22 11.14
CA LEU A 348 -1.03 -37.95 11.21
C LEU A 348 -0.21 -36.77 11.77
N LYS A 349 0.81 -37.05 12.59
CA LYS A 349 1.72 -36.03 13.14
C LYS A 349 2.70 -35.52 12.08
N GLY A 350 3.27 -36.41 11.28
CA GLY A 350 4.15 -36.06 10.15
C GLY A 350 3.44 -35.19 9.11
N LEU A 351 2.19 -35.54 8.77
CA LEU A 351 1.39 -34.74 7.83
C LEU A 351 1.08 -33.32 8.35
N LYS A 352 0.74 -33.18 9.64
CA LYS A 352 0.51 -31.86 10.25
C LYS A 352 1.81 -31.03 10.28
N PHE A 353 2.94 -31.68 10.54
CA PHE A 353 4.25 -31.03 10.48
C PHE A 353 4.56 -30.54 9.06
N ALA A 354 4.44 -31.42 8.06
CA ALA A 354 4.69 -31.08 6.65
C ALA A 354 3.82 -29.91 6.18
N LYS A 355 2.53 -29.90 6.57
CA LYS A 355 1.61 -28.80 6.23
C LYS A 355 1.98 -27.48 6.91
N ASN A 356 2.38 -27.51 8.18
CA ASN A 356 2.81 -26.29 8.88
C ASN A 356 4.13 -25.76 8.34
N GLU A 357 5.05 -26.66 8.00
CA GLU A 357 6.34 -26.28 7.42
C GLU A 357 6.19 -25.73 6.00
N SER A 358 5.31 -26.32 5.18
CA SER A 358 5.04 -25.80 3.83
C SER A 358 4.48 -24.38 3.85
N LEU A 359 3.62 -24.05 4.82
CA LEU A 359 3.04 -22.70 4.98
C LEU A 359 4.07 -21.62 5.34
N ARG A 360 5.27 -22.03 5.80
CA ARG A 360 6.36 -21.10 6.13
C ARG A 360 7.28 -20.85 4.95
N SER A 361 7.27 -21.74 3.95
CA SER A 361 8.08 -21.60 2.74
C SER A 361 7.68 -20.36 1.93
N GLY A 362 6.39 -20.07 1.77
CA GLY A 362 5.91 -18.86 1.10
C GLY A 362 6.50 -17.57 1.68
N PRO A 363 6.32 -17.28 2.99
CA PRO A 363 6.92 -16.12 3.65
C PRO A 363 8.44 -16.06 3.57
N ARG A 364 9.16 -17.20 3.64
CA ARG A 364 10.63 -17.24 3.50
C ARG A 364 11.08 -16.76 2.12
N VAL A 365 10.41 -17.19 1.05
CA VAL A 365 10.71 -16.74 -0.31
C VAL A 365 10.32 -15.28 -0.50
N MET A 366 9.18 -14.86 0.06
CA MET A 366 8.74 -13.46 0.01
C MET A 366 9.62 -12.52 0.84
N LEU A 367 10.31 -13.02 1.86
CA LEU A 367 11.36 -12.28 2.58
C LEU A 367 12.53 -11.98 1.66
N LEU A 368 13.00 -12.96 0.88
CA LEU A 368 14.06 -12.73 -0.10
C LEU A 368 13.64 -11.70 -1.16
N TYR A 369 12.42 -11.82 -1.70
CA TYR A 369 11.82 -10.80 -2.57
C TYR A 369 11.82 -9.41 -1.92
N SER A 370 11.49 -9.32 -0.63
CA SER A 370 11.44 -8.05 0.11
C SER A 370 12.82 -7.41 0.27
N CYS A 371 13.84 -8.22 0.56
CA CYS A 371 15.23 -7.77 0.63
C CYS A 371 15.72 -7.25 -0.72
N ILE A 372 15.49 -8.01 -1.80
CA ILE A 372 15.90 -7.61 -3.15
C ILE A 372 15.14 -6.36 -3.58
N SER A 373 13.83 -6.29 -3.34
CA SER A 373 13.01 -5.13 -3.69
C SER A 373 13.45 -3.87 -2.94
N LEU A 374 13.84 -3.99 -1.66
CA LEU A 374 14.41 -2.86 -0.91
C LEU A 374 15.76 -2.42 -1.52
N ILE A 375 16.66 -3.36 -1.80
CA ILE A 375 17.96 -3.08 -2.41
C ILE A 375 17.75 -2.38 -3.76
N SER A 376 16.93 -2.95 -4.66
CA SER A 376 16.60 -2.38 -5.96
C SER A 376 15.98 -0.98 -5.83
N SER A 377 15.02 -0.78 -4.92
CA SER A 377 14.37 0.52 -4.70
C SER A 377 15.31 1.59 -4.15
N THR A 378 16.35 1.19 -3.41
CA THR A 378 17.39 2.12 -2.94
C THR A 378 18.42 2.43 -4.02
N ILE A 379 18.83 1.45 -4.82
CA ILE A 379 19.89 1.61 -5.82
C ILE A 379 19.41 2.35 -7.07
N PHE A 380 18.22 2.02 -7.61
CA PHE A 380 17.76 2.58 -8.89
C PHE A 380 17.71 4.12 -8.94
N PRO A 381 17.23 4.84 -7.92
CA PRO A 381 17.25 6.30 -7.92
C PRO A 381 18.67 6.90 -8.02
N TYR A 382 19.71 6.25 -7.47
CA TYR A 382 21.10 6.72 -7.58
C TYR A 382 21.69 6.48 -8.96
N ILE A 383 21.28 5.38 -9.62
CA ILE A 383 21.69 5.05 -10.99
C ILE A 383 21.11 6.06 -12.00
N ILE A 384 19.90 6.56 -11.77
CA ILE A 384 19.18 7.45 -12.71
C ILE A 384 19.51 8.93 -12.48
N SER A 385 19.98 9.32 -11.28
CA SER A 385 20.27 10.72 -10.99
C SER A 385 21.52 11.19 -11.74
N PRO A 386 21.43 12.24 -12.59
CA PRO A 386 22.52 12.70 -13.45
C PRO A 386 23.70 13.36 -12.71
N SER A 387 23.71 13.34 -11.36
CA SER A 387 24.73 13.97 -10.51
C SER A 387 25.67 12.99 -9.80
N SER A 388 25.56 11.67 -10.07
CA SER A 388 26.48 10.70 -9.48
C SER A 388 27.82 10.70 -10.23
N SER A 389 28.82 11.33 -9.61
CA SER A 389 30.24 11.34 -10.00
C SER A 389 30.94 9.96 -9.93
N LEU A 390 30.17 8.87 -9.88
CA LEU A 390 30.64 7.52 -9.54
C LEU A 390 30.80 6.59 -10.74
N VAL A 391 30.71 7.07 -11.97
CA VAL A 391 31.00 6.24 -13.15
C VAL A 391 32.41 6.51 -13.66
N CYS A 392 33.35 5.70 -13.16
CA CYS A 392 34.66 5.56 -13.79
C CYS A 392 34.52 4.94 -15.19
N SER A 393 35.02 5.69 -16.17
CA SER A 393 35.69 5.27 -17.41
C SER A 393 34.86 4.56 -18.52
N GLY A 394 34.49 5.34 -19.54
CA GLY A 394 34.14 4.86 -20.88
C GLY A 394 33.19 5.80 -21.64
N LYS A 395 33.71 6.65 -22.55
CA LYS A 395 32.91 7.62 -23.35
C LYS A 395 31.76 6.98 -24.15
N PHE A 396 31.85 5.68 -24.46
CA PHE A 396 30.82 4.93 -25.18
C PHE A 396 29.68 4.45 -24.26
N MET A 397 30.00 3.91 -23.07
CA MET A 397 28.99 3.53 -22.09
C MET A 397 28.22 4.74 -21.59
N ASP A 398 28.88 5.87 -21.37
CA ASP A 398 28.24 7.10 -20.89
C ASP A 398 27.19 7.64 -21.89
N ARG A 399 27.41 7.44 -23.20
CA ARG A 399 26.45 7.81 -24.27
C ARG A 399 25.24 6.88 -24.32
N ILE A 400 25.45 5.58 -24.19
CA ILE A 400 24.37 4.58 -24.15
C ILE A 400 23.54 4.74 -22.87
N TRP A 401 24.22 4.98 -21.74
CA TRP A 401 23.59 5.21 -20.43
C TRP A 401 22.71 6.46 -20.44
N LYS A 402 23.21 7.59 -20.95
CA LYS A 402 22.41 8.82 -21.05
C LYS A 402 21.27 8.74 -22.06
N SER A 403 21.39 7.90 -23.09
CA SER A 403 20.37 7.77 -24.15
C SER A 403 19.29 6.72 -23.87
N LYS A 404 19.56 5.69 -23.06
CA LYS A 404 18.62 4.55 -22.86
C LYS A 404 18.05 4.43 -21.45
N LEU A 405 18.66 5.01 -20.42
CA LEU A 405 18.26 4.85 -19.02
C LEU A 405 17.28 5.94 -18.55
N THR A 406 16.28 6.22 -19.39
CA THR A 406 15.15 7.08 -19.03
C THR A 406 14.21 6.34 -18.07
N PHE A 407 13.54 7.06 -17.17
CA PHE A 407 12.56 6.51 -16.25
C PHE A 407 11.48 5.66 -16.93
N SER A 408 11.01 6.09 -18.11
CA SER A 408 10.04 5.33 -18.93
C SER A 408 10.59 3.97 -19.37
N ASN A 409 11.82 3.93 -19.91
CA ASN A 409 12.45 2.69 -20.36
C ASN A 409 12.72 1.72 -19.21
N LEU A 410 13.10 2.24 -18.04
CA LEU A 410 13.28 1.41 -16.85
C LEU A 410 11.96 0.78 -16.39
N TRP A 411 10.88 1.56 -16.42
CA TRP A 411 9.56 1.04 -16.11
C TRP A 411 9.10 -0.01 -17.14
N THR A 412 9.28 0.23 -18.43
CA THR A 412 9.01 -0.78 -19.47
C THR A 412 9.84 -2.04 -19.24
N GLY A 413 11.13 -1.90 -18.91
CA GLY A 413 12.01 -3.02 -18.58
C GLY A 413 11.50 -3.83 -17.38
N SER A 414 11.01 -3.16 -16.32
CA SER A 414 10.42 -3.84 -15.16
C SER A 414 9.17 -4.66 -15.53
N GLN A 415 8.31 -4.14 -16.40
CA GLN A 415 7.10 -4.85 -16.86
C GLN A 415 7.45 -6.06 -17.74
N ILE A 416 8.47 -5.93 -18.60
CA ILE A 416 8.95 -7.05 -19.42
C ILE A 416 9.56 -8.13 -18.52
N LEU A 417 10.41 -7.76 -17.56
CA LEU A 417 10.99 -8.70 -16.60
C LEU A 417 9.90 -9.44 -15.82
N PHE A 418 8.90 -8.70 -15.33
CA PHE A 418 7.75 -9.28 -14.63
C PHE A 418 6.97 -10.26 -15.53
N SER A 419 6.73 -9.90 -16.79
CA SER A 419 6.04 -10.77 -17.75
C SER A 419 6.80 -12.07 -18.02
N ILE A 420 8.13 -12.00 -18.20
CA ILE A 420 9.00 -13.18 -18.39
C ILE A 420 8.95 -14.07 -17.14
N CYS A 421 9.04 -13.48 -15.94
CA CYS A 421 8.96 -14.25 -14.69
C CYS A 421 7.60 -14.93 -14.53
N MET A 422 6.50 -14.21 -14.79
CA MET A 422 5.16 -14.78 -14.71
C MET A 422 4.94 -15.92 -15.71
N PHE A 423 5.44 -15.79 -16.94
CA PHE A 423 5.36 -16.88 -17.93
C PHE A 423 6.22 -18.08 -17.52
N SER A 424 7.40 -17.84 -16.97
CA SER A 424 8.31 -18.89 -16.51
C SER A 424 7.70 -19.73 -15.37
N SER A 425 6.83 -19.15 -14.55
CA SER A 425 6.17 -19.86 -13.44
C SER A 425 5.39 -21.11 -13.85
N CYS A 426 4.92 -21.19 -15.11
CA CYS A 426 4.26 -22.38 -15.65
C CYS A 426 5.18 -23.60 -15.74
N PHE A 427 6.50 -23.40 -15.81
CA PHE A 427 7.50 -24.45 -16.03
C PHE A 427 8.27 -24.83 -14.77
N VAL A 428 8.06 -24.11 -13.67
CA VAL A 428 8.82 -24.33 -12.44
C VAL A 428 8.15 -25.38 -11.55
N SER A 429 8.92 -26.38 -11.15
CA SER A 429 8.48 -27.49 -10.28
C SER A 429 9.30 -27.65 -9.00
N THR A 430 10.44 -26.97 -8.86
CA THR A 430 11.33 -27.09 -7.69
C THR A 430 11.29 -25.85 -6.81
N THR A 431 11.43 -26.03 -5.50
CA THR A 431 11.42 -24.92 -4.53
C THR A 431 12.55 -23.91 -4.79
N GLU A 432 13.73 -24.37 -5.19
CA GLU A 432 14.87 -23.51 -5.51
C GLU A 432 14.61 -22.63 -6.74
N ALA A 433 14.05 -23.21 -7.80
CA ALA A 433 13.75 -22.46 -9.02
C ALA A 433 12.60 -21.45 -8.79
N VAL A 434 11.58 -21.78 -7.98
CA VAL A 434 10.55 -20.80 -7.61
C VAL A 434 11.15 -19.67 -6.78
N THR A 435 12.05 -20.00 -5.87
CA THR A 435 12.73 -19.01 -5.02
C THR A 435 13.53 -18.03 -5.88
N ALA A 436 14.32 -18.53 -6.84
CA ALA A 436 15.08 -17.70 -7.77
C ALA A 436 14.16 -16.83 -8.66
N LEU A 437 13.03 -17.38 -9.12
CA LEU A 437 12.04 -16.66 -9.92
C LEU A 437 11.43 -15.50 -9.12
N VAL A 438 10.95 -15.77 -7.90
CA VAL A 438 10.34 -14.76 -7.04
C VAL A 438 11.37 -13.72 -6.58
N ALA A 439 12.60 -14.14 -6.30
CA ALA A 439 13.72 -13.24 -6.02
C ALA A 439 13.97 -12.26 -7.18
N THR A 440 13.96 -12.75 -8.42
CA THR A 440 14.15 -11.94 -9.63
C THR A 440 13.00 -10.95 -9.82
N MET A 441 11.77 -11.34 -9.49
CA MET A 441 10.62 -10.43 -9.47
C MET A 441 10.76 -9.30 -8.45
N GLY A 442 11.65 -9.41 -7.46
CA GLY A 442 11.96 -8.32 -6.53
C GLY A 442 12.62 -7.12 -7.21
N VAL A 443 13.26 -7.34 -8.37
CA VAL A 443 13.93 -6.29 -9.15
C VAL A 443 12.92 -5.48 -9.98
N SER A 444 11.81 -6.10 -10.40
CA SER A 444 10.72 -5.44 -11.13
C SER A 444 9.80 -4.67 -10.19
#